data_AF-A0A2V3ZLK0-F1
#
_entry.id   AF-A0A2V3ZLK0-F1
#
_cell.length_a   1.000
_cell.length_b   1.000
_cell.length_c   1.000
_cell.angle_alpha   90.00
_cell.angle_beta   90.00
_cell.angle_gamma   90.00
#
_symmetry.space_group_name_H-M   'P 1'
#
loop_
_entity.id
_entity.type
_entity.pdbx_description
1 polymer ?
#
loop_
_entity_poly.entity_id
_entity_poly.type
_entity_poly.pdbx_seq_one_letter_code
_entity_poly.pdbx_strand_id
1 'polypeptide(L)'
;MGVLCALTFFKEGRVGRNDAEYQACPVVELLVHVGILSTIETNQRLVMSQYSAAQLQAIDQINERIEALETVVADLQSSLRRCDIVQAKVAVVPRPKKGEETDLPQRIEPELLTGTEAFDRAVFALSDWYGDGEHSTKAVARTPGTIVVRCSTTNAEMIDRRIAQANALKDQIKELIPKLGTRNDRFELLHNHHHMLVTLQLVRHYTALPPEPVIQSLSFTWGVKTEIKKVTVAEAVERIKNIMNDPAPEGMEPAQWQWIISRELNRVQSLPSNTELRQRRKLVVRPMVNIRRRLSQTERDSRREKWEKEKKFDQPVSLREAHTPLIVINPTTPIKVGTLGVYDAINGKKRAKRAGRKTSDEPISWLLPIYPLLSSR
;
A
#
# COMPACT_ATOMS: atom_id res chain seq x y z
N MET A 1 -8.87 -38.12 8.65
CA MET A 1 -8.11 -38.26 9.92
C MET A 1 -7.01 -37.20 9.89
N GLY A 2 -7.02 -36.08 10.59
CA GLY A 2 -7.73 -35.68 11.80
C GLY A 2 -6.70 -35.35 12.89
N VAL A 3 -5.93 -34.26 12.73
CA VAL A 3 -5.16 -33.66 13.84
C VAL A 3 -5.26 -32.13 13.71
N LEU A 4 -6.22 -31.56 14.44
CA LEU A 4 -6.13 -30.19 14.94
C LEU A 4 -5.02 -30.17 16.01
N CYS A 5 -4.14 -29.18 15.97
CA CYS A 5 -3.41 -28.78 17.17
C CYS A 5 -3.52 -27.27 17.33
N ALA A 6 -4.40 -26.87 18.25
CA ALA A 6 -4.59 -25.51 18.70
C ALA A 6 -3.54 -25.20 19.77
N LEU A 7 -2.74 -24.15 19.58
CA LEU A 7 -1.91 -23.58 20.63
C LEU A 7 -2.69 -22.43 21.29
N THR A 8 -3.32 -22.74 22.42
CA THR A 8 -3.87 -21.76 23.35
C THR A 8 -2.78 -21.42 24.37
N PHE A 9 -2.36 -20.16 24.42
CA PHE A 9 -1.50 -19.64 25.49
C PHE A 9 -2.40 -19.08 26.61
N PHE A 10 -2.33 -19.68 27.79
CA PHE A 10 -2.92 -19.17 29.02
C PHE A 10 -1.84 -18.56 29.92
N LYS A 11 -2.26 -17.57 30.71
CA LYS A 11 -1.48 -16.63 31.53
C LYS A 11 -1.36 -17.14 32.99
N GLU A 12 -0.44 -16.52 33.75
CA GLU A 12 -0.14 -16.64 35.20
C GLU A 12 0.88 -17.74 35.55
N GLY A 13 1.84 -17.62 36.48
CA GLY A 13 2.24 -16.59 37.45
C GLY A 13 3.23 -17.23 38.45
N ARG A 14 4.42 -16.63 38.60
CA ARG A 14 5.36 -16.60 39.75
C ARG A 14 5.59 -17.81 40.72
N VAL A 15 6.90 -18.07 40.90
CA VAL A 15 7.68 -18.53 42.09
C VAL A 15 7.90 -20.03 42.31
N GLY A 16 9.20 -20.41 42.42
CA GLY A 16 9.67 -21.56 43.19
C GLY A 16 10.85 -22.31 42.55
N ARG A 17 12.06 -22.16 43.12
CA ARG A 17 13.23 -23.02 42.83
C ARG A 17 12.93 -24.47 43.23
N ASN A 18 13.42 -25.43 42.46
CA ASN A 18 14.32 -26.49 42.94
C ASN A 18 14.88 -27.31 41.78
N ASP A 19 16.14 -27.68 41.95
CA ASP A 19 16.98 -28.44 41.04
C ASP A 19 16.47 -29.87 40.84
N ALA A 20 16.41 -30.32 39.59
CA ALA A 20 16.44 -31.73 39.23
C ALA A 20 17.03 -31.85 37.81
N GLU A 21 18.20 -32.46 37.73
CA GLU A 21 18.86 -32.88 36.49
C GLU A 21 17.90 -33.74 35.65
N TYR A 22 17.57 -33.25 34.45
CA TYR A 22 17.05 -34.07 33.37
C TYR A 22 18.03 -33.98 32.20
N GLN A 23 18.89 -34.99 32.11
CA GLN A 23 19.82 -35.19 31.02
C GLN A 23 19.03 -35.70 29.81
N ALA A 24 18.50 -34.77 29.01
CA ALA A 24 17.81 -35.08 27.75
C ALA A 24 18.83 -35.35 26.64
N CYS A 25 18.68 -36.49 25.96
CA CYS A 25 19.50 -36.91 24.83
C CYS A 25 19.46 -35.88 23.68
N PRO A 26 20.59 -35.27 23.25
CA PRO A 26 20.61 -34.29 22.16
C PRO A 26 20.37 -34.89 20.76
N VAL A 27 20.23 -36.21 20.65
CA VAL A 27 20.11 -36.91 19.36
C VAL A 27 18.67 -36.94 18.84
N VAL A 28 17.66 -36.94 19.73
CA VAL A 28 16.25 -37.04 19.31
C VAL A 28 15.70 -35.68 18.84
N GLU A 29 16.15 -34.58 19.45
CA GLU A 29 15.80 -33.22 19.01
C GLU A 29 16.41 -32.86 17.66
N LEU A 30 17.63 -33.33 17.39
CA LEU A 30 18.30 -33.14 16.10
C LEU A 30 17.57 -33.89 14.96
N LEU A 31 17.09 -35.12 15.23
CA LEU A 31 16.39 -35.95 14.23
C LEU A 31 15.00 -35.39 13.86
N VAL A 32 14.29 -34.78 14.81
CA VAL A 32 13.00 -34.12 14.52
C VAL A 32 13.21 -32.83 13.73
N HIS A 33 14.25 -32.04 14.04
CA HIS A 33 14.59 -30.84 13.27
C HIS A 33 15.07 -31.18 11.84
N VAL A 34 15.91 -32.21 11.68
CA VAL A 34 16.38 -32.67 10.37
C VAL A 34 15.25 -33.27 9.54
N GLY A 35 14.33 -34.02 10.15
CA GLY A 35 13.15 -34.57 9.47
C GLY A 35 12.14 -33.51 9.01
N ILE A 36 11.92 -32.46 9.81
CA ILE A 36 11.07 -31.32 9.42
C ILE A 36 11.73 -30.50 8.29
N LEU A 37 13.04 -30.23 8.40
CA LEU A 37 13.80 -29.55 7.34
C LEU A 37 13.84 -30.37 6.04
N SER A 38 14.05 -31.69 6.10
CA SER A 38 14.04 -32.54 4.91
C SER A 38 12.64 -32.61 4.28
N THR A 39 11.58 -32.59 5.07
CA THR A 39 10.20 -32.60 4.56
C THR A 39 9.81 -31.25 3.92
N ILE A 40 10.30 -30.13 4.47
CA ILE A 40 10.16 -28.79 3.89
C ILE A 40 10.96 -28.67 2.58
N GLU A 41 12.21 -29.13 2.55
CA GLU A 41 13.06 -29.17 1.34
C GLU A 41 12.47 -30.09 0.26
N THR A 42 11.89 -31.22 0.64
CA THR A 42 11.28 -32.17 -0.31
C THR A 42 9.99 -31.61 -0.91
N ASN A 43 9.16 -30.92 -0.11
CA ASN A 43 7.97 -30.22 -0.60
C ASN A 43 8.33 -29.01 -1.48
N GLN A 44 9.36 -28.24 -1.13
CA GLN A 44 9.87 -27.15 -1.99
C GLN A 44 10.38 -27.69 -3.34
N ARG A 45 11.14 -28.79 -3.35
CA ARG A 45 11.59 -29.43 -4.61
C ARG A 45 10.43 -29.94 -5.48
N LEU A 46 9.38 -30.48 -4.87
CA LEU A 46 8.21 -30.97 -5.60
C LEU A 46 7.41 -29.82 -6.23
N VAL A 47 7.22 -28.72 -5.49
CA VAL A 47 6.54 -27.51 -5.99
C VAL A 47 7.39 -26.77 -7.02
N MET A 48 8.73 -26.86 -6.98
CA MET A 48 9.60 -26.24 -7.98
C MET A 48 9.65 -26.99 -9.32
N SER A 49 9.30 -28.28 -9.33
CA SER A 49 9.32 -29.12 -10.55
C SER A 49 8.29 -28.72 -11.62
N GLN A 50 7.27 -27.94 -11.25
CA GLN A 50 6.21 -27.49 -12.16
C GLN A 50 6.52 -26.16 -12.87
N TYR A 51 7.57 -25.44 -12.48
CA TYR A 51 7.89 -24.12 -13.04
C TYR A 51 9.03 -24.19 -14.06
N SER A 52 8.95 -23.34 -15.07
CA SER A 52 9.98 -23.24 -16.11
C SER A 52 11.31 -22.71 -15.57
N ALA A 53 12.42 -23.06 -16.22
CA ALA A 53 13.75 -22.55 -15.86
C ALA A 53 13.82 -21.01 -15.81
N ALA A 54 13.06 -20.32 -16.68
CA ALA A 54 12.98 -18.86 -16.68
C ALA A 54 12.26 -18.30 -15.44
N GLN A 55 11.21 -18.98 -14.94
CA GLN A 55 10.53 -18.59 -13.72
C GLN A 55 11.42 -18.81 -12.49
N LEU A 56 12.14 -19.93 -12.44
CA LEU A 56 13.10 -20.24 -11.39
C LEU A 56 14.24 -19.20 -11.35
N GLN A 57 14.82 -18.89 -12.51
CA GLN A 57 15.84 -17.84 -12.61
C GLN A 57 15.29 -16.46 -12.18
N ALA A 58 14.04 -16.15 -12.51
CA ALA A 58 13.42 -14.89 -12.13
C ALA A 58 13.19 -14.79 -10.61
N ILE A 59 12.82 -15.88 -9.93
CA ILE A 59 12.68 -15.85 -8.46
C ILE A 59 14.04 -15.77 -7.77
N ASP A 60 15.07 -16.44 -8.28
CA ASP A 60 16.44 -16.32 -7.75
C ASP A 60 16.93 -14.87 -7.84
N GLN A 61 16.73 -14.23 -8.99
CA GLN A 61 17.05 -12.81 -9.20
C GLN A 61 16.26 -11.89 -8.26
N ILE A 62 15.01 -12.22 -7.92
CA ILE A 62 14.21 -11.46 -6.96
C ILE A 62 14.79 -11.61 -5.56
N ASN A 63 15.14 -12.83 -5.14
CA ASN A 63 15.69 -13.13 -3.82
C ASN A 63 17.00 -12.36 -3.61
N GLU A 64 17.94 -12.42 -4.56
CA GLU A 64 19.20 -11.66 -4.54
C GLU A 64 18.97 -10.15 -4.35
N ARG A 65 17.96 -9.60 -5.02
CA ARG A 65 17.64 -8.16 -4.94
C ARG A 65 16.96 -7.79 -3.63
N ILE A 66 16.18 -8.71 -3.04
CA ILE A 66 15.59 -8.51 -1.71
C ILE A 66 16.71 -8.51 -0.66
N GLU A 67 17.63 -9.46 -0.69
CA GLU A 67 18.79 -9.50 0.23
C GLU A 67 19.67 -8.24 0.11
N ALA A 68 19.95 -7.81 -1.13
CA ALA A 68 20.66 -6.55 -1.37
C ALA A 68 19.88 -5.33 -0.83
N LEU A 69 18.55 -5.33 -0.99
CA LEU A 69 17.69 -4.27 -0.48
C LEU A 69 17.68 -4.24 1.06
N GLU A 70 17.62 -5.39 1.73
CA GLU A 70 17.71 -5.50 3.18
C GLU A 70 19.01 -4.90 3.71
N THR A 71 20.13 -5.21 3.05
CA THR A 71 21.45 -4.66 3.39
C THR A 71 21.48 -3.13 3.24
N VAL A 72 21.04 -2.61 2.09
CA VAL A 72 21.00 -1.16 1.84
C VAL A 72 20.08 -0.44 2.82
N VAL A 73 18.95 -1.06 3.19
CA VAL A 73 17.99 -0.49 4.13
C VAL A 73 18.54 -0.49 5.55
N ALA A 74 19.22 -1.56 6.00
CA ALA A 74 19.88 -1.58 7.30
C ALA A 74 20.93 -0.46 7.42
N ASP A 75 21.73 -0.27 6.38
CA ASP A 75 22.71 0.81 6.31
C ASP A 75 22.06 2.20 6.29
N LEU A 76 20.95 2.36 5.57
CA LEU A 76 20.15 3.59 5.56
C LEU A 76 19.61 3.91 6.96
N GLN A 77 19.04 2.91 7.65
CA GLN A 77 18.55 3.06 9.01
C GLN A 77 19.68 3.46 9.97
N SER A 78 20.85 2.83 9.86
CA SER A 78 22.05 3.18 10.64
C SER A 78 22.48 4.64 10.38
N SER A 79 22.53 5.06 9.11
CA SER A 79 22.87 6.45 8.77
C SER A 79 21.87 7.48 9.27
N LEU A 80 20.56 7.17 9.24
CA LEU A 80 19.53 8.04 9.81
C LEU A 80 19.70 8.16 11.33
N ARG A 81 20.00 7.06 12.03
CA ARG A 81 20.21 7.05 13.49
C ARG A 81 21.43 7.85 13.95
N ARG A 82 22.36 8.14 13.04
CA ARG A 82 23.52 9.03 13.30
C ARG A 82 23.21 10.51 13.10
N CYS A 83 21.99 10.86 12.67
CA CYS A 83 21.58 12.25 12.52
C CYS A 83 20.96 12.79 13.81
N ASP A 84 21.05 14.10 13.99
CA ASP A 84 20.29 14.83 15.00
C ASP A 84 18.83 14.95 14.57
N ILE A 85 17.92 14.57 15.46
CA ILE A 85 16.47 14.68 15.21
C ILE A 85 16.05 16.14 15.45
N VAL A 86 15.67 16.85 14.39
CA VAL A 86 15.13 18.21 14.49
C VAL A 86 13.64 18.16 14.78
N GLN A 87 12.90 17.32 14.05
CA GLN A 87 11.47 17.14 14.22
C GLN A 87 11.06 15.78 13.65
N ALA A 88 10.29 15.00 14.40
CA ALA A 88 9.70 13.76 13.91
C ALA A 88 8.23 13.70 14.31
N LYS A 89 7.36 13.45 13.33
CA LYS A 89 5.92 13.27 13.52
C LYS A 89 5.42 12.24 12.53
N VAL A 90 4.82 11.17 13.03
CA VAL A 90 4.19 10.15 12.19
C VAL A 90 2.83 9.76 12.73
N ALA A 91 2.02 9.20 11.87
CA ALA A 91 0.73 8.64 12.21
C ALA A 91 0.72 7.17 11.78
N VAL A 92 0.56 6.25 12.72
CA VAL A 92 0.43 4.82 12.45
C VAL A 92 -1.03 4.54 12.13
N VAL A 93 -1.30 4.10 10.90
CA VAL A 93 -2.66 3.79 10.47
C VAL A 93 -3.01 2.37 10.91
N PRO A 94 -4.12 2.16 11.66
CA PRO A 94 -4.50 0.82 12.10
C PRO A 94 -4.81 -0.08 10.91
N ARG A 95 -4.43 -1.35 11.03
CA ARG A 95 -4.74 -2.39 10.05
C ARG A 95 -5.98 -3.18 10.50
N PRO A 96 -6.87 -3.59 9.60
CA PRO A 96 -7.91 -4.54 9.92
C PRO A 96 -7.32 -5.93 10.21
N LYS A 97 -7.98 -6.68 11.10
CA LYS A 97 -7.69 -8.11 11.30
C LYS A 97 -8.07 -8.90 10.06
N LYS A 98 -7.55 -10.12 9.96
CA LYS A 98 -7.95 -11.07 8.90
C LYS A 98 -9.46 -11.34 8.97
N GLY A 99 -10.16 -11.14 7.85
CA GLY A 99 -11.61 -11.31 7.76
C GLY A 99 -12.43 -10.04 8.06
N GLU A 100 -11.82 -8.99 8.63
CA GLU A 100 -12.47 -7.72 8.92
C GLU A 100 -12.16 -6.64 7.86
N GLU A 101 -11.67 -7.04 6.68
CA GLU A 101 -11.31 -6.08 5.64
C GLU A 101 -12.55 -5.43 5.01
N THR A 102 -12.69 -4.12 5.18
CA THR A 102 -13.76 -3.35 4.53
C THR A 102 -13.23 -2.50 3.38
N ASP A 103 -13.90 -2.55 2.22
CA ASP A 103 -13.59 -1.72 1.06
C ASP A 103 -13.83 -0.22 1.32
N LEU A 104 -14.74 0.12 2.26
CA LEU A 104 -15.14 1.49 2.58
C LEU A 104 -15.24 1.69 4.11
N PRO A 105 -14.11 1.81 4.82
CA PRO A 105 -14.15 2.07 6.26
C PRO A 105 -14.89 3.39 6.53
N GLN A 106 -15.72 3.43 7.57
CA GLN A 106 -16.44 4.66 7.94
C GLN A 106 -15.57 5.61 8.76
N ARG A 107 -14.68 5.06 9.59
CA ARG A 107 -13.83 5.82 10.50
C ARG A 107 -12.46 5.16 10.63
N ILE A 108 -11.40 5.98 10.65
CA ILE A 108 -10.02 5.51 10.89
C ILE A 108 -9.35 6.50 11.84
N GLU A 109 -8.86 6.00 12.97
CA GLU A 109 -8.12 6.79 13.95
C GLU A 109 -6.64 6.37 13.93
N PRO A 110 -5.76 7.19 13.33
CA PRO A 110 -4.34 6.94 13.42
C PRO A 110 -3.82 7.21 14.81
N GLU A 111 -2.88 6.38 15.25
CA GLU A 111 -2.07 6.67 16.43
C GLU A 111 -1.00 7.70 16.06
N LEU A 112 -0.95 8.80 16.81
CA LEU A 112 -0.03 9.91 16.54
C LEU A 112 1.21 9.81 17.41
N LEU A 113 2.36 9.65 16.78
CA LEU A 113 3.66 9.59 17.45
C LEU A 113 4.45 10.86 17.17
N THR A 114 5.26 11.30 18.13
CA THR A 114 6.15 12.46 17.97
C THR A 114 7.52 12.21 18.60
N GLY A 115 8.53 13.01 18.24
CA GLY A 115 9.88 12.90 18.82
C GLY A 115 10.57 11.59 18.49
N THR A 116 11.30 11.03 19.45
CA THR A 116 12.10 9.80 19.27
C THR A 116 11.24 8.61 18.85
N GLU A 117 10.08 8.43 19.46
CA GLU A 117 9.17 7.33 19.14
C GLU A 117 8.69 7.40 17.68
N ALA A 118 8.36 8.61 17.20
CA ALA A 118 8.03 8.82 15.79
C ALA A 118 9.19 8.52 14.86
N PHE A 119 10.40 8.88 15.26
CA PHE A 119 11.60 8.62 14.50
C PHE A 119 11.86 7.11 14.39
N ASP A 120 11.82 6.38 15.50
CA ASP A 120 12.02 4.93 15.51
C ASP A 120 10.96 4.20 14.68
N ARG A 121 9.69 4.60 14.83
CA ARG A 121 8.60 4.04 14.01
C ARG A 121 8.76 4.35 12.53
N ALA A 122 9.27 5.54 12.19
CA ALA A 122 9.54 5.93 10.82
C ALA A 122 10.67 5.12 10.18
N VAL A 123 11.77 4.94 10.92
CA VAL A 123 12.93 4.14 10.50
C VAL A 123 12.52 2.68 10.32
N PHE A 124 11.75 2.11 11.26
CA PHE A 124 11.20 0.76 11.15
C PHE A 124 10.28 0.60 9.92
N ALA A 125 9.45 1.61 9.61
CA ALA A 125 8.54 1.56 8.45
C ALA A 125 9.27 1.40 7.09
N LEU A 126 10.58 1.65 7.04
CA LEU A 126 11.39 1.41 5.85
C LEU A 126 11.53 -0.09 5.55
N SER A 127 11.61 -0.96 6.57
CA SER A 127 11.77 -2.42 6.44
C SER A 127 10.49 -3.23 6.77
N ASP A 128 9.37 -2.54 7.05
CA ASP A 128 8.06 -3.15 7.36
C ASP A 128 7.37 -3.68 6.10
N TRP A 129 7.85 -4.82 5.58
CA TRP A 129 7.35 -5.44 4.34
C TRP A 129 6.51 -6.69 4.56
N TYR A 130 6.69 -7.35 5.70
CA TYR A 130 6.08 -8.63 6.01
C TYR A 130 4.83 -8.47 6.89
N GLY A 131 3.91 -9.44 6.81
CA GLY A 131 2.79 -9.55 7.73
C GLY A 131 3.23 -9.94 9.14
N ASP A 132 2.49 -9.50 10.15
CA ASP A 132 2.73 -9.82 11.57
C ASP A 132 1.92 -11.02 12.07
N GLY A 133 1.17 -11.69 11.19
CA GLY A 133 0.32 -12.84 11.52
C GLY A 133 -1.05 -12.45 12.08
N GLU A 134 -1.17 -11.30 12.74
CA GLU A 134 -2.41 -10.81 13.35
C GLU A 134 -3.28 -10.03 12.36
N HIS A 135 -2.67 -9.18 11.54
CA HIS A 135 -3.37 -8.30 10.62
C HIS A 135 -3.46 -8.87 9.21
N SER A 136 -4.42 -8.37 8.44
CA SER A 136 -4.58 -8.76 7.05
C SER A 136 -3.43 -8.28 6.18
N THR A 137 -2.84 -9.18 5.38
CA THR A 137 -1.84 -8.83 4.36
C THR A 137 -2.44 -8.18 3.11
N LYS A 138 -3.78 -8.20 2.96
CA LYS A 138 -4.49 -7.43 1.93
C LYS A 138 -4.47 -5.92 2.25
N ALA A 139 -4.36 -5.56 3.53
CA ALA A 139 -4.24 -4.20 3.99
C ALA A 139 -2.77 -3.83 4.26
N VAL A 140 -2.19 -2.98 3.41
CA VAL A 140 -0.81 -2.51 3.58
C VAL A 140 -0.66 -1.68 4.86
N ALA A 141 0.42 -1.88 5.62
CA ALA A 141 0.77 -1.00 6.73
C ALA A 141 1.14 0.39 6.18
N ARG A 142 0.73 1.44 6.89
CA ARG A 142 0.98 2.82 6.47
C ARG A 142 1.42 3.64 7.67
N THR A 143 2.52 4.35 7.49
CA THR A 143 3.10 5.25 8.49
C THR A 143 3.34 6.62 7.86
N PRO A 144 2.28 7.33 7.43
CA PRO A 144 2.38 8.70 6.95
C PRO A 144 3.01 9.60 8.00
N GLY A 145 3.92 10.46 7.57
CA GLY A 145 4.56 11.41 8.46
C GLY A 145 5.84 11.97 7.88
N THR A 146 6.61 12.64 8.72
CA THR A 146 7.89 13.20 8.33
C THR A 146 8.89 13.08 9.47
N ILE A 147 10.12 12.69 9.12
CA ILE A 147 11.30 12.90 9.93
C ILE A 147 12.15 14.01 9.30
N VAL A 148 12.55 14.96 10.11
CA VAL A 148 13.41 16.10 9.77
C VAL A 148 14.67 15.94 10.60
N VAL A 149 15.79 15.77 9.91
CA VAL A 149 17.07 15.45 10.54
C VAL A 149 18.17 16.39 10.09
N ARG A 150 19.20 16.56 10.93
CA ARG A 150 20.44 17.27 10.61
C ARG A 150 21.64 16.37 10.78
N CYS A 151 22.57 16.43 9.85
CA CYS A 151 23.83 15.69 9.92
C CYS A 151 24.90 16.32 9.03
N SER A 152 26.12 15.79 9.09
CA SER A 152 27.19 16.18 8.17
C SER A 152 26.79 15.98 6.71
N THR A 153 27.38 16.79 5.82
CA THR A 153 27.17 16.70 4.36
C THR A 153 27.47 15.29 3.84
N THR A 154 28.55 14.66 4.32
CA THR A 154 28.91 13.29 3.96
C THR A 154 27.81 12.29 4.32
N ASN A 155 27.23 12.38 5.52
CA ASN A 155 26.16 11.46 5.92
C ASN A 155 24.86 11.74 5.14
N ALA A 156 24.57 13.00 4.83
CA ALA A 156 23.43 13.37 3.99
C ALA A 156 23.54 12.78 2.58
N GLU A 157 24.69 12.92 1.92
CA GLU A 157 24.95 12.31 0.61
C GLU A 157 24.85 10.78 0.65
N MET A 158 25.34 10.16 1.72
CA MET A 158 25.22 8.72 1.92
C MET A 158 23.76 8.28 2.05
N ILE A 159 22.93 9.03 2.78
CA ILE A 159 21.49 8.76 2.89
C ILE A 159 20.82 8.86 1.52
N ASP A 160 21.07 9.93 0.77
CA ASP A 160 20.47 10.13 -0.55
C ASP A 160 20.88 9.01 -1.54
N ARG A 161 22.16 8.63 -1.54
CA ARG A 161 22.66 7.51 -2.35
C ARG A 161 21.97 6.19 -2.00
N ARG A 162 21.83 5.88 -0.70
CA ARG A 162 21.16 4.64 -0.26
C ARG A 162 19.67 4.64 -0.58
N ILE A 163 18.99 5.77 -0.46
CA ILE A 163 17.58 5.90 -0.88
C ILE A 163 17.46 5.64 -2.39
N ALA A 164 18.35 6.22 -3.21
CA ALA A 164 18.35 6.00 -4.65
C ALA A 164 18.63 4.52 -5.01
N GLN A 165 19.63 3.91 -4.37
CA GLN A 165 19.97 2.49 -4.54
C GLN A 165 18.80 1.57 -4.15
N ALA A 166 18.19 1.81 -2.98
CA ALA A 166 17.04 1.05 -2.52
C ALA A 166 15.85 1.17 -3.47
N ASN A 167 15.54 2.38 -3.95
CA ASN A 167 14.46 2.58 -4.92
C ASN A 167 14.76 1.89 -6.27
N ALA A 168 16.01 1.89 -6.73
CA ALA A 168 16.42 1.16 -7.94
C ALA A 168 16.25 -0.37 -7.78
N LEU A 169 16.65 -0.95 -6.65
CA LEU A 169 16.43 -2.36 -6.34
C LEU A 169 14.93 -2.70 -6.32
N LYS A 170 14.12 -1.83 -5.70
CA LYS A 170 12.65 -1.97 -5.69
C LYS A 170 12.03 -1.95 -7.08
N ASP A 171 12.53 -1.09 -7.97
CA ASP A 171 12.07 -1.04 -9.36
C ASP A 171 12.47 -2.32 -10.12
N GLN A 172 13.69 -2.82 -9.93
CA GLN A 172 14.12 -4.08 -10.53
C GLN A 172 13.26 -5.28 -10.04
N ILE A 173 12.99 -5.37 -8.73
CA ILE A 173 12.09 -6.41 -8.18
C ILE A 173 10.71 -6.31 -8.85
N LYS A 174 10.16 -5.09 -8.94
CA LYS A 174 8.87 -4.82 -9.56
C LYS A 174 8.82 -5.25 -11.03
N GLU A 175 9.91 -5.08 -11.78
CA GLU A 175 10.03 -5.49 -13.18
C GLU A 175 10.19 -7.01 -13.34
N LEU A 176 10.77 -7.70 -12.35
CA LEU A 176 10.93 -9.15 -12.36
C LEU A 176 9.65 -9.90 -11.99
N ILE A 177 8.83 -9.37 -11.08
CA ILE A 177 7.61 -10.04 -10.59
C ILE A 177 6.70 -10.56 -11.73
N PRO A 178 6.39 -9.79 -12.80
CA PRO A 178 5.59 -10.31 -13.91
C PRO A 178 6.19 -11.52 -14.63
N LYS A 179 7.52 -11.71 -14.58
CA LYS A 179 8.23 -12.83 -15.22
C LYS A 179 8.02 -14.16 -14.49
N LEU A 180 7.47 -14.15 -13.28
CA LEU A 180 7.11 -15.36 -12.53
C LEU A 180 5.87 -16.06 -13.12
N GLY A 181 5.17 -15.48 -14.09
CA GLY A 181 4.07 -16.13 -14.82
C GLY A 181 2.69 -15.58 -14.48
N THR A 182 1.72 -16.47 -14.30
CA THR A 182 0.33 -16.10 -14.00
C THR A 182 0.21 -15.45 -12.63
N ARG A 183 -0.99 -14.96 -12.28
CA ARG A 183 -1.24 -14.38 -10.96
C ARG A 183 -1.03 -15.40 -9.83
N ASN A 184 -1.39 -16.66 -10.06
CA ASN A 184 -1.26 -17.72 -9.07
C ASN A 184 0.22 -18.12 -8.92
N ASP A 185 0.93 -18.31 -10.03
CA ASP A 185 2.37 -18.62 -10.00
C ASP A 185 3.16 -17.54 -9.26
N ARG A 186 2.86 -16.26 -9.54
CA ARG A 186 3.45 -15.12 -8.82
C ARG A 186 3.23 -15.20 -7.31
N PHE A 187 2.01 -15.53 -6.90
CA PHE A 187 1.64 -15.63 -5.49
C PHE A 187 2.39 -16.80 -4.83
N GLU A 188 2.31 -18.00 -5.41
CA GLU A 188 2.94 -19.19 -4.85
C GLU A 188 4.47 -19.05 -4.79
N LEU A 189 5.12 -18.69 -5.91
CA LEU A 189 6.58 -18.57 -5.96
C LEU A 189 7.12 -17.54 -4.97
N LEU A 190 6.51 -16.35 -4.89
CA LEU A 190 6.94 -15.32 -3.94
C LEU A 190 6.73 -15.75 -2.49
N HIS A 191 5.57 -16.34 -2.16
CA HIS A 191 5.25 -16.68 -0.77
C HIS A 191 5.93 -17.97 -0.27
N ASN A 192 6.36 -18.84 -1.18
CA ASN A 192 7.18 -20.01 -0.85
C ASN A 192 8.62 -19.61 -0.44
N HIS A 193 9.14 -18.52 -0.98
CA HIS A 193 10.47 -17.99 -0.62
C HIS A 193 10.39 -16.93 0.48
N HIS A 194 9.41 -16.03 0.39
CA HIS A 194 9.20 -14.91 1.30
C HIS A 194 7.80 -15.00 1.93
N HIS A 195 7.68 -15.85 2.96
CA HIS A 195 6.42 -16.05 3.67
C HIS A 195 5.87 -14.73 4.23
N MET A 196 4.57 -14.48 4.04
CA MET A 196 3.88 -13.25 4.45
C MET A 196 4.39 -11.93 3.84
N LEU A 197 5.20 -11.98 2.77
CA LEU A 197 5.64 -10.78 2.08
C LEU A 197 4.47 -9.98 1.50
N VAL A 198 4.40 -8.69 1.78
CA VAL A 198 3.42 -7.81 1.16
C VAL A 198 4.12 -7.02 0.04
N THR A 199 4.01 -7.52 -1.20
CA THR A 199 4.74 -6.99 -2.37
C THR A 199 4.56 -5.47 -2.56
N LEU A 200 3.36 -4.93 -2.30
CA LEU A 200 3.09 -3.49 -2.40
C LEU A 200 3.88 -2.66 -1.38
N GLN A 201 4.23 -3.23 -0.22
CA GLN A 201 5.06 -2.57 0.79
C GLN A 201 6.54 -2.63 0.42
N LEU A 202 6.98 -3.75 -0.17
CA LEU A 202 8.34 -3.93 -0.66
C LEU A 202 8.65 -2.91 -1.75
N VAL A 203 7.83 -2.84 -2.80
CA VAL A 203 8.16 -2.06 -4.02
C VAL A 203 7.78 -0.58 -3.96
N ARG A 204 7.20 -0.08 -2.86
CA ARG A 204 6.91 1.36 -2.72
C ARG A 204 8.20 2.13 -2.46
N HIS A 205 8.40 3.25 -3.16
CA HIS A 205 9.61 4.06 -3.01
C HIS A 205 9.71 4.76 -1.64
N TYR A 206 10.94 4.95 -1.19
CA TYR A 206 11.26 5.88 -0.13
C TYR A 206 11.40 7.29 -0.70
N THR A 207 10.91 8.29 0.02
CA THR A 207 10.91 9.69 -0.44
C THR A 207 11.76 10.54 0.49
N ALA A 208 12.92 10.96 0.00
CA ALA A 208 13.63 12.12 0.52
C ALA A 208 13.16 13.38 -0.20
N LEU A 209 12.90 14.45 0.56
CA LEU A 209 12.65 15.76 -0.03
C LEU A 209 13.98 16.49 -0.21
N PRO A 210 14.30 16.94 -1.43
CA PRO A 210 15.52 17.68 -1.68
C PRO A 210 15.50 19.02 -0.93
N PRO A 211 16.68 19.61 -0.64
CA PRO A 211 16.76 20.92 -0.01
C PRO A 211 16.14 22.03 -0.87
N GLU A 212 16.20 21.86 -2.19
CA GLU A 212 15.57 22.76 -3.17
C GLU A 212 14.53 22.02 -4.03
N PRO A 213 13.34 22.61 -4.26
CA PRO A 213 12.89 23.91 -3.76
C PRO A 213 12.62 23.90 -2.25
N VAL A 214 12.94 25.00 -1.55
CA VAL A 214 12.73 25.13 -0.10
C VAL A 214 11.29 24.76 0.30
N ILE A 215 11.15 23.75 1.16
CA ILE A 215 9.84 23.29 1.65
C ILE A 215 9.39 24.17 2.81
N GLN A 216 8.18 24.71 2.73
CA GLN A 216 7.61 25.54 3.80
C GLN A 216 6.82 24.70 4.81
N SER A 217 6.00 23.77 4.33
CA SER A 217 5.17 22.94 5.20
C SER A 217 4.76 21.63 4.57
N LEU A 218 4.61 20.62 5.42
CA LEU A 218 4.09 19.30 5.08
C LEU A 218 2.82 19.07 5.90
N SER A 219 1.69 18.86 5.23
CA SER A 219 0.41 18.60 5.90
C SER A 219 -0.26 17.35 5.36
N PHE A 220 -0.82 16.54 6.24
CA PHE A 220 -1.36 15.24 5.91
C PHE A 220 -2.88 15.27 5.90
N THR A 221 -3.47 14.62 4.91
CA THR A 221 -4.93 14.59 4.70
C THR A 221 -5.35 13.23 4.17
N TRP A 222 -6.59 12.84 4.43
CA TRP A 222 -7.17 11.66 3.79
C TRP A 222 -7.60 11.96 2.35
N GLY A 223 -7.22 11.07 1.43
CA GLY A 223 -7.60 11.13 0.03
C GLY A 223 -8.39 9.89 -0.37
N VAL A 224 -9.49 10.11 -1.09
CA VAL A 224 -10.22 9.04 -1.76
C VAL A 224 -10.03 9.22 -3.26
N LYS A 225 -9.25 8.32 -3.86
CA LYS A 225 -9.06 8.29 -5.31
C LYS A 225 -10.19 7.47 -5.95
N THR A 226 -10.63 7.89 -7.13
CA THR A 226 -11.54 7.10 -7.96
C THR A 226 -10.74 6.54 -9.12
N GLU A 227 -10.76 5.23 -9.28
CA GLU A 227 -10.24 4.58 -10.49
C GLU A 227 -11.29 4.73 -11.59
N ILE A 228 -10.87 5.21 -12.76
CA ILE A 228 -11.73 5.39 -13.92
C ILE A 228 -11.13 4.64 -15.09
N LYS A 229 -11.85 3.63 -15.60
CA LYS A 229 -11.45 2.86 -16.79
C LYS A 229 -12.44 3.10 -17.92
N LYS A 230 -11.92 3.22 -19.15
CA LYS A 230 -12.76 3.12 -20.35
C LYS A 230 -13.24 1.68 -20.45
N VAL A 231 -14.51 1.52 -20.79
CA VAL A 231 -15.12 0.21 -21.03
C VAL A 231 -15.96 0.33 -22.30
N THR A 232 -15.95 -0.69 -23.14
CA THR A 232 -16.83 -0.75 -24.32
C THR A 232 -18.19 -1.35 -23.94
N VAL A 233 -19.22 -1.11 -24.76
CA VAL A 233 -20.52 -1.78 -24.56
C VAL A 233 -20.36 -3.30 -24.58
N ALA A 234 -19.55 -3.83 -25.50
CA ALA A 234 -19.28 -5.27 -25.61
C ALA A 234 -18.65 -5.84 -24.33
N GLU A 235 -17.63 -5.19 -23.78
CA GLU A 235 -17.01 -5.59 -22.51
C GLU A 235 -17.98 -5.53 -21.32
N ALA A 236 -18.88 -4.54 -21.30
CA ALA A 236 -19.91 -4.45 -20.26
C ALA A 236 -20.91 -5.60 -20.35
N VAL A 237 -21.34 -5.95 -21.58
CA VAL A 237 -22.23 -7.09 -21.86
C VAL A 237 -21.58 -8.41 -21.44
N GLU A 238 -20.32 -8.62 -21.79
CA GLU A 238 -19.57 -9.83 -21.42
C GLU A 238 -19.49 -10.00 -19.89
N ARG A 239 -19.23 -8.91 -19.15
CA ARG A 239 -19.21 -8.96 -17.69
C ARG A 239 -20.56 -9.31 -17.08
N ILE A 240 -21.66 -8.78 -17.62
CA ILE A 240 -23.01 -9.12 -17.14
C ILE A 240 -23.31 -10.60 -17.44
N LYS A 241 -22.89 -11.12 -18.60
CA LYS A 241 -23.02 -12.56 -18.91
C LYS A 241 -22.21 -13.44 -17.96
N ASN A 242 -21.01 -13.01 -17.58
CA ASN A 242 -20.22 -13.74 -16.58
C ASN A 242 -20.94 -13.80 -15.22
N ILE A 243 -21.53 -12.68 -14.78
CA ILE A 243 -22.35 -12.64 -13.54
C ILE A 243 -23.60 -13.53 -13.67
N MET A 244 -24.17 -13.66 -14.86
CA MET A 244 -25.31 -14.54 -15.12
C MET A 244 -25.01 -16.03 -14.89
N ASN A 245 -23.74 -16.42 -15.05
CA ASN A 245 -23.27 -17.78 -14.80
C ASN A 245 -22.95 -18.03 -13.32
N ASP A 246 -22.84 -16.97 -12.51
CA ASP A 246 -22.62 -17.08 -11.07
C ASP A 246 -23.93 -17.46 -10.36
N PRO A 247 -23.86 -18.22 -9.24
CA PRO A 247 -25.04 -18.59 -8.47
C PRO A 247 -25.78 -17.35 -7.96
N ALA A 248 -27.10 -17.50 -7.76
CA ALA A 248 -27.92 -16.43 -7.22
C ALA A 248 -27.42 -15.98 -5.84
N PRO A 249 -27.48 -14.66 -5.53
CA PRO A 249 -27.15 -14.17 -4.20
C PRO A 249 -27.98 -14.85 -3.12
N GLU A 250 -27.39 -14.98 -1.93
CA GLU A 250 -28.06 -15.57 -0.77
C GLU A 250 -29.38 -14.86 -0.46
N GLY A 251 -30.47 -15.64 -0.32
CA GLY A 251 -31.82 -15.13 -0.07
C GLY A 251 -32.62 -14.72 -1.32
N MET A 252 -32.11 -14.95 -2.54
CA MET A 252 -32.83 -14.69 -3.79
C MET A 252 -33.12 -15.99 -4.56
N GLU A 253 -34.34 -16.12 -5.09
CA GLU A 253 -34.72 -17.24 -5.94
C GLU A 253 -33.94 -17.21 -7.28
N PRO A 254 -33.40 -18.35 -7.76
CA PRO A 254 -32.61 -18.39 -8.99
C PRO A 254 -33.36 -17.85 -10.22
N ALA A 255 -34.66 -18.13 -10.35
CA ALA A 255 -35.47 -17.62 -11.45
C ALA A 255 -35.62 -16.09 -11.41
N GLN A 256 -35.79 -15.53 -10.20
CA GLN A 256 -35.84 -14.08 -10.02
C GLN A 256 -34.50 -13.44 -10.37
N TRP A 257 -33.38 -14.03 -9.95
CA TRP A 257 -32.04 -13.56 -10.29
C TRP A 257 -31.81 -13.53 -11.81
N GLN A 258 -32.12 -14.62 -12.49
CA GLN A 258 -32.00 -14.73 -13.95
C GLN A 258 -32.85 -13.69 -14.69
N TRP A 259 -34.08 -13.45 -14.24
CA TRP A 259 -34.94 -12.42 -14.82
C TRP A 259 -34.36 -11.01 -14.65
N ILE A 260 -33.88 -10.68 -13.45
CA ILE A 260 -33.28 -9.38 -13.13
C ILE A 260 -32.03 -9.14 -13.98
N ILE A 261 -31.10 -10.11 -14.07
CA ILE A 261 -29.90 -10.00 -14.89
C ILE A 261 -30.28 -9.85 -16.36
N SER A 262 -31.20 -10.66 -16.87
CA SER A 262 -31.60 -10.62 -18.28
C SER A 262 -32.16 -9.25 -18.68
N ARG A 263 -32.96 -8.63 -17.80
CA ARG A 263 -33.45 -7.26 -18.00
C ARG A 263 -32.30 -6.26 -18.08
N GLU A 264 -31.32 -6.41 -17.20
CA GLU A 264 -30.15 -5.54 -17.14
C GLU A 264 -29.22 -5.72 -18.35
N LEU A 265 -29.05 -6.95 -18.81
CA LEU A 265 -28.33 -7.31 -20.03
C LEU A 265 -28.96 -6.63 -21.25
N ASN A 266 -30.27 -6.74 -21.42
CA ASN A 266 -31.02 -6.10 -22.50
C ASN A 266 -30.86 -4.58 -22.49
N ARG A 267 -30.88 -3.96 -21.30
CA ARG A 267 -30.67 -2.51 -21.13
C ARG A 267 -29.29 -2.08 -21.64
N VAL A 268 -28.22 -2.79 -21.27
CA VAL A 268 -26.87 -2.46 -21.75
C VAL A 268 -26.70 -2.77 -23.24
N GLN A 269 -27.28 -3.87 -23.74
CA GLN A 269 -27.23 -4.24 -25.15
C GLN A 269 -27.96 -3.26 -26.07
N SER A 270 -29.00 -2.59 -25.57
CA SER A 270 -29.75 -1.57 -26.33
C SER A 270 -28.95 -0.30 -26.63
N LEU A 271 -27.79 -0.11 -25.97
CA LEU A 271 -26.95 1.06 -26.18
C LEU A 271 -26.23 0.98 -27.54
N PRO A 272 -26.08 2.10 -28.24
CA PRO A 272 -25.23 2.18 -29.43
C PRO A 272 -23.80 1.69 -29.11
N SER A 273 -23.20 0.91 -30.02
CA SER A 273 -21.87 0.32 -29.82
C SER A 273 -20.76 1.37 -29.60
N ASN A 274 -20.95 2.58 -30.12
CA ASN A 274 -20.04 3.72 -29.96
C ASN A 274 -20.25 4.52 -28.66
N THR A 275 -21.15 4.08 -27.76
CA THR A 275 -21.39 4.76 -26.49
C THR A 275 -20.12 4.70 -25.62
N GLU A 276 -19.60 5.86 -25.24
CA GLU A 276 -18.47 5.94 -24.31
C GLU A 276 -18.90 5.59 -22.89
N LEU A 277 -18.40 4.46 -22.37
CA LEU A 277 -18.64 4.03 -21.00
C LEU A 277 -17.39 4.19 -20.13
N ARG A 278 -17.63 4.54 -18.86
CA ARG A 278 -16.59 4.68 -17.85
C ARG A 278 -16.94 3.84 -16.63
N GLN A 279 -16.13 2.84 -16.33
CA GLN A 279 -16.19 2.16 -15.04
C GLN A 279 -15.55 3.05 -13.98
N ARG A 280 -16.26 3.32 -12.89
CA ARG A 280 -15.78 4.15 -11.79
C ARG A 280 -15.80 3.35 -10.49
N ARG A 281 -14.63 3.03 -9.95
CA ARG A 281 -14.50 2.40 -8.63
C ARG A 281 -13.95 3.40 -7.62
N LYS A 282 -14.66 3.60 -6.52
CA LYS A 282 -14.12 4.34 -5.36
C LYS A 282 -13.07 3.44 -4.70
N LEU A 283 -11.83 3.93 -4.61
CA LEU A 283 -10.77 3.19 -3.93
C LEU A 283 -10.86 3.43 -2.42
N VAL A 284 -10.34 2.47 -1.66
CA VAL A 284 -10.13 2.60 -0.21
C VAL A 284 -9.39 3.90 0.08
N VAL A 285 -9.80 4.60 1.15
CA VAL A 285 -9.16 5.85 1.58
C VAL A 285 -7.67 5.64 1.86
N ARG A 286 -6.85 6.65 1.51
CA ARG A 286 -5.40 6.63 1.67
C ARG A 286 -4.89 7.93 2.30
N PRO A 287 -3.82 7.87 3.10
CA PRO A 287 -3.15 9.08 3.54
C PRO A 287 -2.44 9.76 2.37
N MET A 288 -2.55 11.08 2.33
CA MET A 288 -1.92 11.96 1.36
C MET A 288 -1.07 13.00 2.08
N VAL A 289 0.01 13.44 1.44
CA VAL A 289 0.82 14.57 1.88
C VAL A 289 0.64 15.75 0.91
N ASN A 290 0.41 16.92 1.48
CA ASN A 290 0.41 18.20 0.79
C ASN A 290 1.76 18.86 1.08
N ILE A 291 2.61 18.90 0.05
CA ILE A 291 3.96 19.47 0.12
C ILE A 291 3.88 20.90 -0.41
N ARG A 292 3.91 21.87 0.51
CA ARG A 292 3.93 23.29 0.17
C ARG A 292 5.37 23.77 0.08
N ARG A 293 5.78 24.22 -1.10
CA ARG A 293 7.08 24.87 -1.30
C ARG A 293 6.99 26.36 -1.05
N ARG A 294 8.11 26.95 -0.64
CA ARG A 294 8.31 28.40 -0.63
C ARG A 294 8.47 28.86 -2.08
N LEU A 295 7.74 29.92 -2.42
CA LEU A 295 7.86 30.58 -3.73
C LEU A 295 8.98 31.62 -3.69
N SER A 296 9.74 31.72 -4.77
CA SER A 296 10.63 32.85 -5.03
C SER A 296 9.82 34.15 -5.19
N GLN A 297 10.49 35.30 -5.15
CA GLN A 297 9.81 36.58 -5.33
C GLN A 297 9.21 36.69 -6.75
N THR A 298 9.97 36.32 -7.78
CA THR A 298 9.51 36.31 -9.17
C THR A 298 8.28 35.43 -9.36
N GLU A 299 8.26 34.23 -8.77
CA GLU A 299 7.10 33.34 -8.84
C GLU A 299 5.87 33.95 -8.14
N ARG A 300 6.06 34.65 -7.02
CA ARG A 300 4.95 35.33 -6.32
C ARG A 300 4.34 36.43 -7.19
N ASP A 301 5.18 37.20 -7.87
CA ASP A 301 4.75 38.33 -8.69
C ASP A 301 4.01 37.84 -9.95
N SER A 302 4.55 36.85 -10.67
CA SER A 302 3.83 36.23 -11.81
C SER A 302 2.49 35.61 -11.40
N ARG A 303 2.39 35.10 -10.17
CA ARG A 303 1.14 34.56 -9.64
C ARG A 303 0.13 35.65 -9.27
N ARG A 304 0.60 36.80 -8.80
CA ARG A 304 -0.25 37.96 -8.53
C ARG A 304 -0.86 38.46 -9.84
N GLU A 305 -0.05 38.60 -10.89
CA GLU A 305 -0.53 38.97 -12.22
C GLU A 305 -1.55 37.96 -12.77
N LYS A 306 -1.29 36.65 -12.61
CA LYS A 306 -2.23 35.61 -13.03
C LYS A 306 -3.54 35.66 -12.26
N TRP A 307 -3.49 35.95 -10.95
CA TRP A 307 -4.67 36.14 -10.13
C TRP A 307 -5.49 37.35 -10.60
N GLU A 308 -4.85 38.47 -10.91
CA GLU A 308 -5.51 39.67 -11.43
C GLU A 308 -6.22 39.39 -12.76
N LYS A 309 -5.60 38.60 -13.65
CA LYS A 309 -6.16 38.25 -14.96
C LYS A 309 -7.26 37.19 -14.89
N GLU A 310 -7.04 36.09 -14.15
CA GLU A 310 -7.87 34.89 -14.22
C GLU A 310 -8.75 34.67 -12.98
N LYS A 311 -8.53 35.43 -11.88
CA LYS A 311 -9.13 35.23 -10.56
C LYS A 311 -9.04 33.78 -10.04
N LYS A 312 -8.02 33.04 -10.47
CA LYS A 312 -7.78 31.64 -10.10
C LYS A 312 -6.66 31.52 -9.08
N PHE A 313 -6.95 30.94 -7.93
CA PHE A 313 -5.98 30.67 -6.88
C PHE A 313 -5.35 29.31 -7.11
N ASP A 314 -4.06 29.25 -7.39
CA ASP A 314 -3.33 27.99 -7.49
C ASP A 314 -2.35 27.91 -6.32
N GLN A 315 -2.45 27.06 -5.32
CA GLN A 315 -1.41 27.02 -4.27
C GLN A 315 -0.17 26.25 -4.75
N PRO A 316 1.06 26.62 -4.38
CA PRO A 316 2.28 25.88 -4.73
C PRO A 316 2.40 24.59 -3.89
N VAL A 317 1.38 23.76 -3.96
CA VAL A 317 1.18 22.57 -3.15
C VAL A 317 1.11 21.39 -4.09
N SER A 318 2.09 20.49 -3.97
CA SER A 318 2.02 19.20 -4.63
C SER A 318 1.37 18.18 -3.69
N LEU A 319 0.46 17.38 -4.23
CA LEU A 319 -0.25 16.34 -3.50
C LEU A 319 0.32 14.97 -3.89
N ARG A 320 0.72 14.16 -2.91
CA ARG A 320 1.24 12.80 -3.13
C ARG A 320 0.64 11.80 -2.15
N GLU A 321 0.58 10.53 -2.52
CA GLU A 321 0.22 9.45 -1.59
C GLU A 321 1.34 9.29 -0.54
N ALA A 322 0.99 9.14 0.73
CA ALA A 322 1.93 9.12 1.85
C ALA A 322 1.87 7.77 2.59
N HIS A 323 2.40 6.71 1.98
CA HIS A 323 2.41 5.37 2.58
C HIS A 323 3.52 5.18 3.60
N THR A 324 4.70 5.72 3.28
CA THR A 324 5.90 5.71 4.10
C THR A 324 6.22 7.14 4.60
N PRO A 325 6.97 7.27 5.70
CA PRO A 325 7.42 8.58 6.18
C PRO A 325 8.27 9.28 5.13
N LEU A 326 8.10 10.60 5.02
CA LEU A 326 8.98 11.45 4.24
C LEU A 326 10.24 11.77 5.05
N ILE A 327 11.38 11.77 4.39
CA ILE A 327 12.68 12.09 4.99
C ILE A 327 13.08 13.48 4.51
N VAL A 328 13.40 14.37 5.45
CA VAL A 328 13.95 15.70 5.14
C VAL A 328 15.29 15.84 5.84
N ILE A 329 16.32 16.14 5.04
CA ILE A 329 17.71 16.18 5.51
C ILE A 329 18.23 17.59 5.36
N ASN A 330 18.85 18.12 6.41
CA ASN A 330 19.51 19.43 6.41
C ASN A 330 18.64 20.56 5.81
N PRO A 331 17.41 20.78 6.30
CA PRO A 331 16.58 21.84 5.76
C PRO A 331 17.20 23.22 6.04
N THR A 332 17.24 24.06 5.01
CA THR A 332 17.77 25.43 5.07
C THR A 332 16.94 26.33 5.98
N THR A 333 15.63 26.10 6.05
CA THR A 333 14.71 26.82 6.93
C THR A 333 13.85 25.86 7.75
N PRO A 334 13.38 26.26 8.94
CA PRO A 334 12.46 25.43 9.73
C PRO A 334 11.20 25.07 8.94
N ILE A 335 10.86 23.78 8.90
CA ILE A 335 9.71 23.26 8.16
C ILE A 335 8.56 23.03 9.12
N LYS A 336 7.34 23.47 8.75
CA LYS A 336 6.15 23.13 9.52
C LYS A 336 5.64 21.73 9.17
N VAL A 337 5.77 20.78 10.09
CA VAL A 337 5.22 19.42 9.94
C VAL A 337 3.89 19.29 10.69
N GLY A 338 2.82 19.01 9.94
CA GLY A 338 1.50 18.64 10.45
C GLY A 338 1.34 17.13 10.67
N THR A 339 0.22 16.72 11.27
CA THR A 339 -0.14 15.32 11.52
C THR A 339 -1.36 14.92 10.68
N LEU A 340 -1.58 13.60 10.53
CA LEU A 340 -2.78 13.08 9.88
C LEU A 340 -3.92 12.97 10.89
N GLY A 341 -5.02 13.69 10.68
CA GLY A 341 -6.17 13.63 11.58
C GLY A 341 -7.00 12.34 11.45
N VAL A 342 -8.07 12.23 12.23
CA VAL A 342 -9.06 11.14 12.13
C VAL A 342 -9.78 11.21 10.78
N TYR A 343 -9.95 10.05 10.13
CA TYR A 343 -10.84 9.91 8.99
C TYR A 343 -12.25 9.66 9.50
N ASP A 344 -13.21 10.44 9.01
CA ASP A 344 -14.64 10.23 9.21
C ASP A 344 -15.36 10.41 7.87
N ALA A 345 -15.94 9.34 7.34
CA ALA A 345 -16.63 9.34 6.06
C ALA A 345 -17.99 10.05 6.09
N ILE A 346 -18.61 10.15 7.27
CA ILE A 346 -19.96 10.68 7.48
C ILE A 346 -19.87 12.17 7.78
N ASN A 347 -19.10 12.54 8.81
CA ASN A 347 -19.00 13.91 9.33
C ASN A 347 -17.82 14.69 8.72
N GLY A 348 -16.93 14.03 7.99
CA GLY A 348 -15.79 14.67 7.35
C GLY A 348 -16.21 15.75 6.35
N LYS A 349 -15.48 16.87 6.34
CA LYS A 349 -15.69 17.96 5.38
C LYS A 349 -15.55 17.43 3.94
N LYS A 350 -16.69 17.30 3.24
CA LYS A 350 -16.70 16.92 1.83
C LYS A 350 -16.23 18.10 0.99
N ARG A 351 -15.18 17.89 0.20
CA ARG A 351 -14.72 18.91 -0.76
C ARG A 351 -15.80 19.07 -1.84
N ALA A 352 -16.09 20.31 -2.22
CA ALA A 352 -17.03 20.60 -3.30
C ALA A 352 -16.65 19.79 -4.56
N LYS A 353 -17.66 19.20 -5.23
CA LYS A 353 -17.46 18.51 -6.51
C LYS A 353 -16.80 19.51 -7.48
N ARG A 354 -15.71 19.09 -8.14
CA ARG A 354 -15.09 19.93 -9.19
C ARG A 354 -16.09 20.10 -10.33
N ALA A 355 -16.24 21.34 -10.82
CA ALA A 355 -17.08 21.64 -11.98
C ALA A 355 -16.54 20.95 -13.26
N GLY A 356 -17.43 20.70 -14.23
CA GLY A 356 -17.06 20.14 -15.55
C GLY A 356 -16.95 18.61 -15.62
N ARG A 357 -17.67 17.88 -14.76
CA ARG A 357 -17.71 16.41 -14.84
C ARG A 357 -18.49 15.99 -16.09
N LYS A 358 -17.82 15.29 -17.01
CA LYS A 358 -18.41 14.78 -18.26
C LYS A 358 -19.15 13.46 -18.11
N THR A 359 -19.10 12.79 -16.96
CA THR A 359 -19.71 11.47 -16.76
C THR A 359 -20.97 11.60 -15.93
N SER A 360 -22.00 10.82 -16.25
CA SER A 360 -23.24 10.76 -15.44
C SER A 360 -22.93 10.46 -13.98
N ASP A 361 -23.80 10.95 -13.10
CA ASP A 361 -23.76 10.61 -11.67
C ASP A 361 -24.45 9.28 -11.37
N GLU A 362 -25.32 8.78 -12.26
CA GLU A 362 -25.98 7.47 -12.14
C GLU A 362 -25.32 6.43 -13.06
N PRO A 363 -25.13 5.19 -12.58
CA PRO A 363 -24.62 4.13 -13.42
C PRO A 363 -25.70 3.66 -14.40
N ILE A 364 -25.28 3.10 -15.53
CA ILE A 364 -26.19 2.43 -16.48
C ILE A 364 -26.87 1.26 -15.79
N SER A 365 -26.09 0.55 -14.98
CA SER A 365 -26.48 -0.65 -14.30
C SER A 365 -26.25 -0.52 -12.81
N TRP A 366 -27.18 -1.05 -12.01
CA TRP A 366 -26.96 -1.17 -10.58
C TRP A 366 -26.00 -2.33 -10.24
N LEU A 367 -25.83 -3.32 -11.14
CA LEU A 367 -24.91 -4.45 -10.99
C LEU A 367 -23.44 -4.03 -11.16
N LEU A 368 -23.19 -3.13 -12.09
CA LEU A 368 -21.85 -2.72 -12.47
C LEU A 368 -21.69 -1.21 -12.28
N PRO A 369 -20.59 -0.74 -11.68
CA PRO A 369 -20.33 0.68 -11.52
C PRO A 369 -19.83 1.30 -12.83
N ILE A 370 -20.61 1.18 -13.90
CA ILE A 370 -20.35 1.66 -15.25
C ILE A 370 -21.30 2.82 -15.54
N TYR A 371 -20.73 3.93 -15.99
CA TYR A 371 -21.43 5.20 -16.17
C TYR A 371 -21.28 5.67 -17.62
N PRO A 372 -22.33 6.19 -18.25
CA PRO A 372 -22.22 6.79 -19.57
C PRO A 372 -21.53 8.16 -19.48
N LEU A 373 -20.80 8.54 -20.53
CA LEU A 373 -20.41 9.92 -20.72
C LEU A 373 -21.67 10.76 -21.06
N LEU A 374 -21.83 11.91 -20.41
CA LEU A 374 -22.78 12.93 -20.82
C LEU A 374 -22.22 13.56 -22.10
N SER A 375 -22.96 13.45 -23.20
CA SER A 375 -22.68 14.24 -24.40
C SER A 375 -22.68 15.71 -24.02
N SER A 376 -21.64 16.45 -24.41
CA SER A 376 -21.67 17.91 -24.35
C SER A 376 -22.86 18.38 -25.17
N ARG A 377 -23.90 18.89 -24.52
CA ARG A 377 -24.86 19.76 -25.18
C ARG A 377 -24.19 21.09 -25.47
#